data_AF-A0A914TS20-F1
#
_entry.id   AF-A0A914TS20-F1
#
_cell.length_a   1.000
_cell.length_b   1.000
_cell.length_c   1.000
_cell.angle_alpha   90.00
_cell.angle_beta   90.00
_cell.angle_gamma   90.00
#
_symmetry.space_group_name_H-M   'P 1'
#
loop_
_entity.id
_entity.type
_entity.pdbx_description
1 polymer ?
#
loop_
_entity_poly.entity_id
_entity_poly.type
_entity_poly.pdbx_seq_one_letter_code
_entity_poly.pdbx_strand_id
1 'polypeptide(L)'
;EVREVLAQLEKLDPVKTRELQRQISQSVERLSPSPSPGPLSPARRTETARKSIENFEKESLLNNSNANHTANATKKIDDGFGTNEKSKLIEKEGMETGKVKLSVYMTYLKAIGWKVSLLFLVIYIVSSILGVFSNLYLADWSDHAAAIQKGENGSAGSHVRLGIYTALGLGQAFSVCIASILMALGMVIASRILHEAMLTNILRSPMSFFDVTPLGRILNRFGKDIAVTDLQLPASLINMIGMLVQGIFILSVPIIVTPSILFGLIPVIFGYFLLLRFYVSTSRQLKRLESTTRSPIYSHFQESIQGASSIRAYHCTENFLLESQNRVDYNMLSYYPSIVANRWLAVRLELVGNLIVLLSALL
;
A
#
# COMPACT_ATOMS: atom_id res chain seq x y z
N GLU A 1 48.47 35.12 -17.05
CA GLU A 1 48.55 34.26 -15.84
C GLU A 1 49.59 33.14 -15.97
N VAL A 2 49.41 32.07 -16.76
CA VAL A 2 50.38 30.93 -16.80
C VAL A 2 51.79 31.32 -17.29
N ARG A 3 51.91 32.23 -18.27
CA ARG A 3 53.23 32.72 -18.77
C ARG A 3 53.97 33.61 -17.78
N GLU A 4 53.24 34.25 -16.88
CA GLU A 4 53.78 35.17 -15.87
C GLU A 4 54.35 34.40 -14.66
N VAL A 5 53.68 33.30 -14.31
CA VAL A 5 54.14 32.32 -13.31
C VAL A 5 55.40 31.59 -13.80
N LEU A 6 55.47 31.23 -15.08
CA LEU A 6 56.66 30.59 -15.67
C LEU A 6 57.89 31.52 -15.71
N ALA A 7 57.70 32.81 -16.00
CA ALA A 7 58.78 33.80 -15.99
C ALA A 7 59.32 34.08 -14.57
N GLN A 8 58.48 33.91 -13.54
CA GLN A 8 58.91 34.01 -12.13
C GLN A 8 59.66 32.77 -11.64
N LEU A 9 59.38 31.59 -12.22
CA LEU A 9 60.08 30.33 -11.88
C LEU A 9 61.51 30.25 -12.44
N GLU A 10 61.83 30.97 -13.52
CA GLU A 10 63.18 31.03 -14.10
C GLU A 10 64.18 31.83 -13.24
N LYS A 11 63.67 32.63 -12.28
CA LYS A 11 64.49 33.40 -11.31
C LYS A 11 64.74 32.67 -9.99
N LEU A 12 64.21 31.45 -9.81
CA LEU A 12 64.43 30.66 -8.60
C LEU A 12 65.54 29.62 -8.79
N ASP A 13 66.30 29.42 -7.71
CA ASP A 13 67.34 28.40 -7.57
C ASP A 13 66.87 27.04 -8.14
N PRO A 14 67.66 26.37 -9.01
CA PRO A 14 67.22 25.18 -9.75
C PRO A 14 66.79 24.01 -8.86
N VAL A 15 67.21 24.01 -7.59
CA VAL A 15 66.81 23.05 -6.57
C VAL A 15 65.36 23.28 -6.10
N LYS A 16 64.96 24.54 -5.90
CA LYS A 16 63.58 24.88 -5.49
C LYS A 16 62.57 24.65 -6.61
N THR A 17 62.98 24.91 -7.85
CA THR A 17 62.13 24.67 -9.04
C THR A 17 61.83 23.19 -9.23
N ARG A 18 62.82 22.31 -8.97
CA ARG A 18 62.63 20.85 -8.98
C ARG A 18 61.71 20.37 -7.86
N GLU A 19 61.82 20.93 -6.66
CA GLU A 19 60.94 20.56 -5.55
C GLU A 19 59.49 21.03 -5.77
N LEU A 20 59.30 22.22 -6.33
CA LEU A 20 57.99 22.71 -6.74
C LEU A 20 57.39 21.89 -7.88
N GLN A 21 58.17 21.51 -8.89
CA GLN A 21 57.71 20.59 -9.93
C GLN A 21 57.32 19.22 -9.34
N ARG A 22 58.08 18.71 -8.36
CA ARG A 22 57.76 17.46 -7.68
C ARG A 22 56.44 17.55 -6.90
N GLN A 23 56.21 18.68 -6.21
CA GLN A 23 54.96 18.92 -5.47
C GLN A 23 53.76 19.11 -6.40
N ILE A 24 53.94 19.77 -7.55
CA ILE A 24 52.88 19.92 -8.56
C ILE A 24 52.55 18.57 -9.19
N SER A 25 53.55 17.78 -9.57
CA SER A 25 53.34 16.42 -10.10
C SER A 25 52.61 15.51 -9.09
N GLN A 26 52.99 15.57 -7.80
CA GLN A 26 52.28 14.85 -6.73
C GLN A 26 50.85 15.34 -6.50
N SER A 27 50.57 16.62 -6.77
CA SER A 27 49.23 17.19 -6.64
C SER A 27 48.33 16.84 -7.84
N VAL A 28 48.91 16.77 -9.04
CA VAL A 28 48.22 16.34 -10.28
C VAL A 28 47.91 14.84 -10.25
N GLU A 29 48.78 14.02 -9.65
CA GLU A 29 48.56 12.59 -9.43
C GLU A 29 47.44 12.32 -8.39
N ARG A 30 47.22 13.24 -7.44
CA ARG A 30 46.07 13.20 -6.51
C ARG A 30 44.75 13.66 -7.13
N LEU A 31 44.79 14.45 -8.21
CA LEU A 31 43.61 14.95 -8.92
C LEU A 31 43.20 14.09 -10.11
N SER A 32 44.00 13.09 -10.50
CA SER A 32 43.62 12.15 -11.56
C SER A 32 42.71 11.05 -10.98
N PRO A 33 41.57 10.73 -11.63
CA PRO A 33 40.68 9.69 -11.13
C PRO A 33 41.35 8.32 -11.26
N SER A 34 41.40 7.58 -10.14
CA SER A 34 41.81 6.17 -10.10
C SER A 34 40.92 5.31 -11.00
N PRO A 35 41.46 4.30 -11.72
CA PRO A 35 40.63 3.42 -12.53
C PRO A 35 39.69 2.62 -11.65
N SER A 36 38.44 2.46 -12.11
CA SER A 36 37.35 1.74 -11.46
C SER A 36 37.81 0.40 -10.83
N PRO A 37 37.48 0.12 -9.55
CA PRO A 37 37.80 -1.18 -8.98
C PRO A 37 36.92 -2.25 -9.63
N GLY A 38 37.55 -3.31 -10.15
CA GLY A 38 36.86 -4.49 -10.66
C GLY A 38 35.97 -5.16 -9.59
N PRO A 39 35.09 -6.09 -10.00
CA PRO A 39 34.06 -6.63 -9.12
C PRO A 39 34.64 -7.33 -7.89
N LEU A 40 34.33 -6.80 -6.70
CA LEU A 40 34.66 -7.39 -5.40
C LEU A 40 33.96 -8.76 -5.20
N SER A 41 34.70 -9.73 -4.67
CA SER A 41 34.20 -11.09 -4.40
C SER A 41 33.04 -11.09 -3.36
N PRO A 42 32.10 -12.04 -3.43
CA PRO A 42 30.89 -12.07 -2.60
C PRO A 42 31.16 -12.05 -1.08
N ALA A 43 32.25 -12.70 -0.64
CA ALA A 43 32.65 -12.77 0.77
C ALA A 43 33.11 -11.41 1.32
N ARG A 44 33.82 -10.60 0.50
CA ARG A 44 34.24 -9.26 0.90
C ARG A 44 33.06 -8.28 0.94
N ARG A 45 32.05 -8.44 0.08
CA ARG A 45 30.82 -7.61 0.14
C ARG A 45 30.02 -7.83 1.42
N THR A 46 29.93 -9.08 1.88
CA THR A 46 29.23 -9.41 3.12
C THR A 46 29.98 -8.89 4.35
N GLU A 47 31.31 -8.94 4.35
CA GLU A 47 32.12 -8.41 5.45
C GLU A 47 32.06 -6.88 5.53
N THR A 48 32.11 -6.19 4.38
CA THR A 48 31.95 -4.73 4.33
C THR A 48 30.55 -4.31 4.76
N ALA A 49 29.49 -5.00 4.29
CA ALA A 49 28.12 -4.71 4.71
C ALA A 49 27.92 -4.94 6.22
N ARG A 50 28.52 -6.00 6.78
CA ARG A 50 28.45 -6.29 8.22
C ARG A 50 29.16 -5.21 9.05
N LYS A 51 30.35 -4.75 8.64
CA LYS A 51 31.09 -3.66 9.30
C LYS A 51 30.33 -2.33 9.20
N SER A 52 29.66 -2.06 8.08
CA SER A 52 28.82 -0.86 7.93
C SER A 52 27.60 -0.89 8.86
N ILE A 53 26.97 -2.05 9.04
CA ILE A 53 25.84 -2.22 9.98
C ILE A 53 26.30 -2.04 11.43
N GLU A 54 27.46 -2.61 11.79
CA GLU A 54 28.01 -2.52 13.15
C GLU A 54 28.46 -1.09 13.50
N ASN A 55 29.00 -0.35 12.54
CA ASN A 55 29.31 1.06 12.69
C ASN A 55 28.03 1.92 12.80
N PHE A 56 26.98 1.60 12.04
CA PHE A 56 25.69 2.29 12.11
C PHE A 56 24.97 2.03 13.44
N GLU A 57 25.06 0.81 13.99
CA GLU A 57 24.52 0.48 15.31
C GLU A 57 25.25 1.28 16.41
N LYS A 58 26.58 1.37 16.36
CA LYS A 58 27.36 2.23 17.28
C LYS A 58 27.01 3.72 17.16
N GLU A 59 26.86 4.23 15.94
CA GLU A 59 26.47 5.63 15.71
C GLU A 59 25.05 5.92 16.20
N SER A 60 24.13 4.96 16.02
CA SER A 60 22.75 5.06 16.51
C SER A 60 22.68 5.07 18.05
N LEU A 61 23.51 4.26 18.73
CA LEU A 61 23.58 4.22 20.20
C LEU A 61 24.21 5.49 20.77
N LEU A 62 25.24 6.03 20.12
CA LEU A 62 25.85 7.32 20.47
C LEU A 62 24.88 8.49 20.27
N ASN A 63 24.14 8.51 19.16
CA ASN A 63 23.11 9.53 18.91
C ASN A 63 21.94 9.45 19.88
N ASN A 64 21.55 8.24 20.32
CA ASN A 64 20.48 8.08 21.32
C ASN A 64 20.94 8.53 22.72
N SER A 65 22.21 8.32 23.07
CA SER A 65 22.80 8.84 24.32
C SER A 65 22.89 10.37 24.30
N ASN A 66 23.28 10.96 23.17
CA ASN A 66 23.34 12.43 23.01
C ASN A 66 21.95 13.07 22.95
N ALA A 67 20.95 12.38 22.37
CA ALA A 67 19.55 12.80 22.38
C ALA A 67 18.96 12.80 23.80
N ASN A 68 19.35 11.84 24.64
CA ASN A 68 18.92 11.82 26.05
C ASN A 68 19.58 12.92 26.90
N HIS A 69 20.84 13.29 26.59
CA HIS A 69 21.51 14.41 27.24
C HIS A 69 20.97 15.78 26.79
N THR A 70 20.65 15.95 25.51
CA THR A 70 19.99 17.17 25.00
C THR A 70 18.54 17.27 25.43
N ALA A 71 17.80 16.16 25.54
CA ALA A 71 16.44 16.12 26.10
C ALA A 71 16.41 16.46 27.60
N ASN A 72 17.42 16.05 28.37
CA ASN A 72 17.54 16.43 29.79
C ASN A 72 18.04 17.89 29.97
N ALA A 73 18.81 18.43 29.02
CA ALA A 73 19.20 19.84 29.02
C ALA A 73 18.06 20.78 28.57
N THR A 74 17.21 20.35 27.63
CA THR A 74 15.99 21.08 27.25
C THR A 74 14.91 20.99 28.33
N LYS A 75 14.76 19.84 29.01
CA LYS A 75 13.88 19.74 30.20
C LYS A 75 14.26 20.72 31.32
N LYS A 76 15.56 20.88 31.60
CA LYS A 76 16.02 21.81 32.64
C LYS A 76 15.88 23.30 32.27
N ILE A 77 15.78 23.64 30.99
CA ILE A 77 15.56 25.02 30.53
C ILE A 77 14.06 25.34 30.46
N ASP A 78 13.21 24.33 30.23
CA ASP A 78 11.74 24.47 30.19
C ASP A 78 11.11 24.56 31.60
N ASP A 79 11.78 24.03 32.64
CA ASP A 79 11.32 24.12 34.04
C ASP A 79 11.43 25.56 34.63
N GLY A 80 12.01 26.53 33.91
CA GLY A 80 12.20 27.92 34.37
C GLY A 80 11.20 28.94 33.84
N PHE A 81 10.42 28.60 32.80
CA PHE A 81 9.35 29.44 32.28
C PHE A 81 8.09 28.59 32.18
N GLY A 82 7.24 28.68 33.20
CA GLY A 82 5.94 28.01 33.25
C GLY A 82 5.05 28.44 32.09
N THR A 83 5.20 27.79 30.94
CA THR A 83 4.18 27.77 29.90
C THR A 83 3.12 26.78 30.37
N ASN A 84 2.06 27.33 30.96
CA ASN A 84 0.85 26.59 31.30
C ASN A 84 0.43 25.69 30.11
N GLU A 85 0.51 24.36 30.27
CA GLU A 85 -0.14 23.39 29.36
C GLU A 85 -1.65 23.68 29.18
N LYS A 86 -2.24 24.51 30.05
CA LYS A 86 -3.62 25.02 29.97
C LYS A 86 -3.91 25.94 28.77
N SER A 87 -2.93 26.34 27.96
CA SER A 87 -3.13 27.28 26.83
C SER A 87 -3.03 26.62 25.44
N LYS A 88 -3.11 25.29 25.34
CA LYS A 88 -3.15 24.62 24.03
C LYS A 88 -4.62 24.37 23.63
N LEU A 89 -5.24 25.40 23.03
CA LEU A 89 -6.63 25.33 22.57
C LEU A 89 -6.84 24.25 21.50
N ILE A 90 -5.82 23.98 20.68
CA ILE A 90 -5.93 23.00 19.59
C ILE A 90 -5.63 21.58 20.10
N GLU A 91 -6.65 20.74 20.12
CA GLU A 91 -6.52 19.32 20.47
C GLU A 91 -5.84 18.54 19.33
N LYS A 92 -4.86 17.67 19.67
CA LYS A 92 -4.23 16.75 18.70
C LYS A 92 -5.27 15.72 18.24
N GLU A 93 -5.34 15.47 16.93
CA GLU A 93 -6.30 14.53 16.36
C GLU A 93 -6.08 13.11 16.92
N GLY A 94 -7.13 12.55 17.53
CA GLY A 94 -7.11 11.19 18.06
C GLY A 94 -7.03 10.16 16.93
N MET A 95 -6.04 9.27 16.99
CA MET A 95 -5.92 8.14 16.07
C MET A 95 -6.32 6.86 16.81
N GLU A 96 -7.47 6.27 16.44
CA GLU A 96 -7.87 4.95 16.92
C GLU A 96 -6.88 3.90 16.42
N THR A 97 -6.31 3.10 17.33
CA THR A 97 -5.36 2.04 17.00
C THR A 97 -6.02 0.67 17.12
N GLY A 98 -5.95 -0.15 16.06
CA GLY A 98 -6.47 -1.53 16.08
C GLY A 98 -7.29 -1.91 14.86
N LYS A 99 -8.10 -2.96 15.00
CA LYS A 99 -9.05 -3.41 13.97
C LYS A 99 -10.29 -2.52 13.98
N VAL A 100 -10.80 -2.18 12.79
CA VAL A 100 -12.05 -1.42 12.66
C VAL A 100 -13.21 -2.22 13.27
N LYS A 101 -14.00 -1.58 14.13
CA LYS A 101 -15.16 -2.22 14.78
C LYS A 101 -16.22 -2.56 13.72
N LEU A 102 -16.83 -3.75 13.84
CA LEU A 102 -17.87 -4.21 12.91
C LEU A 102 -19.10 -3.27 12.89
N SER A 103 -19.33 -2.54 13.99
CA SER A 103 -20.34 -1.49 14.09
C SER A 103 -20.18 -0.37 13.05
N VAL A 104 -18.95 -0.06 12.63
CA VAL A 104 -18.68 0.98 11.62
C VAL A 104 -19.16 0.52 10.25
N TYR A 105 -18.86 -0.73 9.88
CA TYR A 105 -19.39 -1.33 8.65
C TYR A 105 -20.92 -1.39 8.66
N MET A 106 -21.52 -1.75 9.80
CA MET A 106 -22.98 -1.79 9.92
C MET A 106 -23.62 -0.41 9.87
N THR A 107 -22.93 0.64 10.33
CA THR A 107 -23.41 2.03 10.20
C THR A 107 -23.47 2.44 8.73
N TYR A 108 -22.46 2.08 7.95
CA TYR A 108 -22.45 2.34 6.50
C TYR A 108 -23.53 1.54 5.76
N LEU A 109 -23.69 0.26 6.07
CA LEU A 109 -24.77 -0.57 5.50
C LEU A 109 -26.17 -0.05 5.88
N LYS A 110 -26.32 0.49 7.10
CA LYS A 110 -27.55 1.14 7.54
C LYS A 110 -27.83 2.43 6.76
N ALA A 111 -26.80 3.20 6.42
CA ALA A 111 -26.94 4.41 5.59
C ALA A 111 -27.38 4.08 4.16
N ILE A 112 -26.93 2.96 3.58
CA ILE A 112 -27.46 2.44 2.30
C ILE A 112 -28.93 2.01 2.44
N GLY A 113 -29.28 1.50 3.62
CA GLY A 113 -30.59 0.94 3.92
C GLY A 113 -30.54 -0.58 3.94
N TRP A 114 -30.95 -1.18 5.06
CA TRP A 114 -30.85 -2.62 5.29
C TRP A 114 -31.56 -3.46 4.22
N LYS A 115 -32.73 -3.00 3.75
CA LYS A 115 -33.51 -3.68 2.71
C LYS A 115 -32.77 -3.71 1.37
N VAL A 116 -32.16 -2.59 0.96
CA VAL A 116 -31.43 -2.46 -0.31
C VAL A 116 -30.17 -3.33 -0.27
N SER A 117 -29.44 -3.29 0.85
CA SER A 117 -28.24 -4.12 1.04
C SER A 117 -28.56 -5.61 1.03
N LEU A 118 -29.63 -6.04 1.69
CA LEU A 118 -30.06 -7.44 1.69
C LEU A 118 -30.50 -7.89 0.29
N LEU A 119 -31.28 -7.06 -0.41
CA LEU A 119 -31.73 -7.35 -1.77
C LEU A 119 -30.54 -7.47 -2.74
N PHE A 120 -29.55 -6.57 -2.63
CA PHE A 120 -28.31 -6.66 -3.40
C PHE A 120 -27.60 -7.99 -3.14
N LEU A 121 -27.41 -8.37 -1.88
CA LEU A 121 -26.73 -9.62 -1.52
C LEU A 121 -27.44 -10.84 -2.13
N VAL A 122 -28.76 -10.88 -2.04
CA VAL A 122 -29.57 -11.98 -2.60
C VAL A 122 -29.43 -12.04 -4.12
N ILE A 123 -29.62 -10.92 -4.83
CA ILE A 123 -29.51 -10.88 -6.30
C ILE A 123 -28.09 -11.26 -6.74
N TYR A 124 -27.07 -10.79 -6.00
CA TYR A 124 -25.68 -11.10 -6.32
C TYR A 124 -25.36 -12.59 -6.13
N ILE A 125 -25.85 -13.21 -5.06
CA ILE A 125 -25.73 -14.66 -4.85
C ILE A 125 -26.47 -15.43 -5.95
N VAL A 126 -27.71 -15.04 -6.28
CA VAL A 126 -28.48 -15.66 -7.38
C VAL A 126 -27.73 -15.54 -8.71
N SER A 127 -27.16 -14.38 -9.02
CA SER A 127 -26.35 -14.21 -10.23
C SER A 127 -25.12 -15.12 -10.26
N SER A 128 -24.49 -15.34 -9.10
CA SER A 128 -23.34 -16.23 -8.98
C SER A 128 -23.75 -17.69 -9.16
N ILE A 129 -24.89 -18.08 -8.58
CA ILE A 129 -25.50 -19.41 -8.76
C ILE A 129 -25.83 -19.65 -10.24
N LEU A 130 -26.50 -18.71 -10.91
CA LEU A 130 -26.79 -18.80 -12.35
C LEU A 130 -25.52 -18.95 -13.19
N GLY A 131 -24.46 -18.21 -12.85
CA GLY A 131 -23.15 -18.35 -13.49
C GLY A 131 -22.55 -19.75 -13.33
N VAL A 132 -22.60 -20.31 -12.13
CA VAL A 132 -22.13 -21.69 -11.88
C VAL A 132 -22.98 -22.71 -12.62
N PHE A 133 -24.31 -22.59 -12.56
CA PHE A 133 -25.21 -23.48 -13.30
C PHE A 133 -25.00 -23.40 -14.81
N SER A 134 -24.77 -22.21 -15.35
CA SER A 134 -24.45 -22.03 -16.78
C SER A 134 -23.18 -22.80 -17.17
N ASN A 135 -22.13 -22.74 -16.35
CA ASN A 135 -20.89 -23.48 -16.57
C ASN A 135 -21.08 -25.00 -16.44
N LEU A 136 -21.83 -25.47 -15.43
CA LEU A 136 -22.13 -26.90 -15.27
C LEU A 136 -23.00 -27.44 -16.40
N TYR A 137 -23.97 -26.66 -16.85
CA TYR A 137 -24.82 -27.00 -17.98
C TYR A 137 -24.02 -27.08 -19.29
N LEU A 138 -23.05 -26.18 -19.47
CA LEU A 138 -22.12 -26.25 -20.59
C LEU A 138 -21.23 -27.50 -20.55
N ALA A 139 -20.80 -27.93 -19.35
CA ALA A 139 -20.06 -29.18 -19.18
C ALA A 139 -20.91 -30.40 -19.56
N ASP A 140 -22.14 -30.50 -19.06
CA ASP A 140 -23.07 -31.59 -19.45
C ASP A 140 -23.38 -31.59 -20.96
N TRP A 141 -23.55 -30.41 -21.55
CA TRP A 141 -23.75 -30.29 -22.99
C TRP A 141 -22.54 -30.78 -23.78
N SER A 142 -21.32 -30.49 -23.31
CA SER A 142 -20.07 -30.98 -23.91
C SER A 142 -19.96 -32.50 -23.87
N ASP A 143 -20.32 -33.14 -22.75
CA ASP A 143 -20.27 -34.60 -22.61
C ASP A 143 -21.25 -35.31 -23.56
N HIS A 144 -22.47 -34.77 -23.68
CA HIS A 144 -23.45 -35.27 -24.65
C HIS A 144 -23.01 -35.06 -26.10
N ALA A 145 -22.37 -33.93 -26.42
CA ALA A 145 -21.83 -33.71 -27.75
C ALA A 145 -20.74 -34.74 -28.11
N ALA A 146 -19.89 -35.10 -27.13
CA ALA A 146 -18.89 -36.15 -27.29
C ALA A 146 -19.51 -37.56 -27.46
N ALA A 147 -20.62 -37.85 -26.80
CA ALA A 147 -21.37 -39.10 -26.97
C ALA A 147 -22.01 -39.23 -28.37
N ILE A 148 -22.58 -38.14 -28.89
CA ILE A 148 -23.15 -38.10 -30.26
C ILE A 148 -22.05 -38.33 -31.30
N GLN A 149 -20.85 -37.76 -31.11
CA GLN A 149 -19.72 -37.98 -32.01
C GLN A 149 -19.26 -39.45 -32.06
N LYS A 150 -19.49 -40.22 -30.98
CA LYS A 150 -19.18 -41.66 -30.89
C LYS A 150 -20.26 -42.57 -31.50
N GLY A 151 -21.34 -42.01 -32.04
CA GLY A 151 -22.35 -42.75 -32.80
C GLY A 151 -23.58 -43.20 -32.01
N GLU A 152 -23.71 -42.82 -30.73
CA GLU A 152 -24.91 -43.07 -29.93
C GLU A 152 -25.87 -41.87 -30.00
N ASN A 153 -27.00 -42.07 -30.69
CA ASN A 153 -28.18 -41.21 -30.78
C ASN A 153 -28.08 -39.89 -31.56
N GLY A 154 -29.11 -39.66 -32.39
CA GLY A 154 -29.19 -38.58 -33.37
C GLY A 154 -29.30 -37.17 -32.79
N SER A 155 -28.91 -36.20 -33.62
CA SER A 155 -28.76 -34.74 -33.43
C SER A 155 -30.02 -33.95 -32.95
N ALA A 156 -31.00 -34.57 -32.30
CA ALA A 156 -32.27 -33.93 -31.96
C ALA A 156 -32.23 -33.25 -30.59
N GLY A 157 -31.68 -32.03 -30.51
CA GLY A 157 -31.79 -31.21 -29.28
C GLY A 157 -30.83 -30.03 -29.14
N SER A 158 -29.87 -29.84 -30.05
CA SER A 158 -28.85 -28.80 -29.94
C SER A 158 -29.41 -27.38 -29.80
N HIS A 159 -30.45 -27.04 -30.58
CA HIS A 159 -31.09 -25.71 -30.51
C HIS A 159 -31.80 -25.44 -29.17
N VAL A 160 -32.42 -26.46 -28.57
CA VAL A 160 -33.07 -26.33 -27.25
C VAL A 160 -32.02 -26.13 -26.16
N ARG A 161 -30.91 -26.87 -26.22
CA ARG A 161 -29.81 -26.74 -25.26
C ARG A 161 -29.13 -25.38 -25.35
N LEU A 162 -28.88 -24.90 -26.57
CA LEU A 162 -28.38 -23.55 -26.82
C LEU A 162 -29.34 -22.50 -26.23
N GLY A 163 -30.64 -22.65 -26.44
CA GLY A 163 -31.65 -21.76 -25.87
C GLY A 163 -31.60 -21.66 -24.34
N ILE A 164 -31.48 -22.81 -23.65
CA ILE A 164 -31.35 -22.84 -22.18
C ILE A 164 -30.05 -22.17 -21.73
N TYR A 165 -28.92 -22.46 -22.37
CA TYR A 165 -27.64 -21.84 -22.05
C TYR A 165 -27.68 -20.31 -22.23
N THR A 166 -28.26 -19.84 -23.34
CA THR A 166 -28.45 -18.41 -23.61
C THR A 166 -29.37 -17.77 -22.56
N ALA A 167 -30.46 -18.44 -22.17
CA ALA A 167 -31.37 -17.94 -21.13
C ALA A 167 -30.69 -17.82 -19.76
N LEU A 168 -29.86 -18.80 -19.38
CA LEU A 168 -29.07 -18.76 -18.14
C LEU A 168 -28.06 -17.61 -18.15
N GLY A 169 -27.32 -17.45 -19.26
CA GLY A 169 -26.36 -16.35 -19.43
C GLY A 169 -27.00 -14.97 -19.43
N LEU A 170 -28.13 -14.79 -20.13
CA LEU A 170 -28.91 -13.54 -20.11
C LEU A 170 -29.49 -13.27 -18.73
N GLY A 171 -30.01 -14.29 -18.04
CA GLY A 171 -30.50 -14.17 -16.67
C GLY A 171 -29.40 -13.75 -15.68
N GLN A 172 -28.20 -14.32 -15.82
CA GLN A 172 -27.03 -13.91 -15.06
C GLN A 172 -26.66 -12.45 -15.34
N ALA A 173 -26.51 -12.08 -16.61
CA ALA A 173 -26.12 -10.73 -17.02
C ALA A 173 -27.14 -9.68 -16.53
N PHE A 174 -28.43 -9.99 -16.64
CA PHE A 174 -29.51 -9.14 -16.15
C PHE A 174 -29.47 -9.00 -14.63
N SER A 175 -29.25 -10.09 -13.89
CA SER A 175 -29.12 -10.06 -12.43
C SER A 175 -27.93 -9.23 -11.97
N VAL A 176 -26.77 -9.34 -12.64
CA VAL A 176 -25.58 -8.52 -12.37
C VAL A 176 -25.84 -7.05 -12.67
N CYS A 177 -26.55 -6.75 -13.76
CA CYS A 177 -26.93 -5.38 -14.12
C CYS A 177 -27.84 -4.76 -13.03
N ILE A 178 -28.88 -5.48 -12.60
CA ILE A 178 -29.76 -5.03 -11.52
C ILE A 178 -28.97 -4.83 -10.23
N ALA A 179 -28.13 -5.78 -9.84
CA ALA A 179 -27.31 -5.66 -8.63
C ALA A 179 -26.40 -4.42 -8.69
N SER A 180 -25.81 -4.15 -9.86
CA SER A 180 -24.94 -2.98 -10.08
C SER A 180 -25.72 -1.67 -9.96
N ILE A 181 -26.91 -1.57 -10.56
CA ILE A 181 -27.78 -0.39 -10.47
C ILE A 181 -28.26 -0.18 -9.03
N LEU A 182 -28.73 -1.25 -8.38
CA LEU A 182 -29.23 -1.21 -7.01
C LEU A 182 -28.16 -0.71 -6.05
N MET A 183 -26.92 -1.22 -6.20
CA MET A 183 -25.79 -0.79 -5.39
C MET A 183 -25.40 0.65 -5.72
N ALA A 184 -25.34 1.06 -6.99
CA ALA A 184 -25.07 2.44 -7.39
C ALA A 184 -26.04 3.44 -6.74
N LEU A 185 -27.34 3.16 -6.80
CA LEU A 185 -28.36 3.98 -6.15
C LEU A 185 -28.22 3.97 -4.62
N GLY A 186 -27.98 2.80 -4.02
CA GLY A 186 -27.75 2.66 -2.59
C GLY A 186 -26.56 3.47 -2.09
N MET A 187 -25.47 3.52 -2.86
CA MET A 187 -24.26 4.28 -2.55
C MET A 187 -24.50 5.79 -2.62
N VAL A 188 -25.24 6.26 -3.61
CA VAL A 188 -25.63 7.69 -3.72
C VAL A 188 -26.51 8.10 -2.53
N ILE A 189 -27.45 7.25 -2.12
CA ILE A 189 -28.31 7.49 -0.94
C ILE A 189 -27.45 7.56 0.33
N ALA A 190 -26.53 6.62 0.51
CA ALA A 190 -25.63 6.60 1.67
C ALA A 190 -24.73 7.83 1.73
N SER A 191 -24.14 8.23 0.59
CA SER A 191 -23.34 9.46 0.47
C SER A 191 -24.14 10.68 0.92
N ARG A 192 -25.36 10.84 0.40
CA ARG A 192 -26.24 11.95 0.77
C ARG A 192 -26.54 11.96 2.27
N ILE A 193 -26.93 10.82 2.85
CA ILE A 193 -27.27 10.71 4.28
C ILE A 193 -26.05 11.03 5.15
N LEU A 194 -24.88 10.51 4.81
CA LEU A 194 -23.65 10.75 5.58
C LEU A 194 -23.20 12.21 5.48
N HIS A 195 -23.25 12.81 4.30
CA HIS A 195 -22.93 14.22 4.10
C HIS A 195 -23.93 15.13 4.85
N GLU A 196 -25.24 14.87 4.73
CA GLU A 196 -26.28 15.65 5.42
C GLU A 196 -26.18 15.53 6.95
N ALA A 197 -25.89 14.34 7.46
CA ALA A 197 -25.65 14.12 8.88
C ALA A 197 -24.40 14.88 9.36
N MET A 198 -23.30 14.84 8.60
CA MET A 198 -22.09 15.59 8.93
C MET A 198 -22.35 17.11 8.93
N LEU A 199 -23.05 17.61 7.90
CA LEU A 199 -23.40 19.02 7.76
C LEU A 199 -24.32 19.50 8.89
N THR A 200 -25.34 18.71 9.24
CA THR A 200 -26.27 19.07 10.31
C THR A 200 -25.57 19.08 11.66
N ASN A 201 -24.67 18.13 11.91
CA ASN A 201 -23.93 18.05 13.16
C ASN A 201 -22.94 19.22 13.30
N ILE A 202 -22.21 19.57 12.23
CA ILE A 202 -21.26 20.70 12.30
C ILE A 202 -21.97 22.03 12.52
N LEU A 203 -23.12 22.26 11.86
CA LEU A 203 -23.90 23.50 12.03
C LEU A 203 -24.52 23.64 13.43
N ARG A 204 -24.72 22.52 14.13
CA ARG A 204 -25.24 22.50 15.51
C ARG A 204 -24.14 22.46 16.58
N SER A 205 -22.87 22.38 16.18
CA SER A 205 -21.75 22.37 17.12
C SER A 205 -21.58 23.74 17.80
N PRO A 206 -21.24 23.77 19.10
CA PRO A 206 -20.97 25.02 19.81
C PRO A 206 -19.70 25.70 19.28
N MET A 207 -19.57 27.02 19.49
CA MET A 207 -18.39 27.79 19.06
C MET A 207 -17.08 27.20 19.62
N SER A 208 -17.12 26.64 20.84
CA SER A 208 -15.97 25.97 21.46
C SER A 208 -15.41 24.82 20.61
N PHE A 209 -16.23 24.14 19.81
CA PHE A 209 -15.75 23.12 18.88
C PHE A 209 -14.86 23.74 17.79
N PHE A 210 -15.23 24.91 17.27
CA PHE A 210 -14.50 25.61 16.22
C PHE A 210 -13.23 26.29 16.73
N ASP A 211 -13.21 26.70 18.00
CA ASP A 211 -12.02 27.27 18.64
C ASP A 211 -10.94 26.20 18.91
N VAL A 212 -11.37 24.96 19.18
CA VAL A 212 -10.48 23.82 19.47
C VAL A 212 -10.09 23.04 18.20
N THR A 213 -10.96 23.03 17.19
CA THR A 213 -10.77 22.22 15.98
C THR A 213 -10.24 23.07 14.83
N PRO A 214 -9.05 22.76 14.28
CA PRO A 214 -8.52 23.50 13.13
C PRO A 214 -9.47 23.42 11.93
N LEU A 215 -9.71 24.55 11.27
CA LEU A 215 -10.57 24.64 10.08
C LEU A 215 -10.16 23.63 9.00
N GLY A 216 -8.85 23.41 8.82
CA GLY A 216 -8.32 22.41 7.88
C GLY A 216 -8.75 20.97 8.18
N ARG A 217 -9.01 20.62 9.44
CA ARG A 217 -9.51 19.28 9.81
C ARG A 217 -10.96 19.10 9.34
N ILE A 218 -11.80 20.11 9.54
CA ILE A 218 -13.18 20.12 9.06
C ILE A 218 -13.20 20.01 7.53
N LEU A 219 -12.36 20.80 6.85
CA LEU A 219 -12.27 20.78 5.40
C LEU A 219 -11.80 19.41 4.86
N ASN A 220 -10.81 18.77 5.49
CA ASN A 220 -10.36 17.44 5.11
C ASN A 220 -11.46 16.39 5.23
N ARG A 221 -12.33 16.49 6.25
CA ARG A 221 -13.46 15.58 6.45
C ARG A 221 -14.50 15.75 5.34
N PHE A 222 -14.90 16.98 5.02
CA PHE A 222 -15.85 17.27 3.93
C PHE A 222 -15.30 17.02 2.53
N GLY A 223 -13.99 17.17 2.33
CA GLY A 223 -13.35 16.95 1.03
C GLY A 223 -12.89 15.52 0.85
N LYS A 224 -11.75 15.18 1.46
CA LYS A 224 -11.03 13.93 1.20
C LYS A 224 -11.77 12.71 1.73
N ASP A 225 -12.30 12.77 2.95
CA ASP A 225 -12.92 11.59 3.57
C ASP A 225 -14.28 11.27 2.97
N ILE A 226 -15.08 12.28 2.60
CA ILE A 226 -16.30 12.09 1.82
C ILE A 226 -15.96 11.51 0.44
N ALA A 227 -14.96 12.04 -0.27
CA ALA A 227 -14.55 11.47 -1.55
C ALA A 227 -14.12 10.00 -1.45
N VAL A 228 -13.41 9.61 -0.38
CA VAL A 228 -13.06 8.20 -0.12
C VAL A 228 -14.30 7.35 0.16
N THR A 229 -15.25 7.88 0.93
CA THR A 229 -16.51 7.21 1.28
C THR A 229 -17.43 7.03 0.07
N ASP A 230 -17.38 7.96 -0.89
CA ASP A 230 -18.22 7.97 -2.08
C ASP A 230 -17.65 7.14 -3.23
N LEU A 231 -16.31 7.07 -3.35
CA LEU A 231 -15.65 6.45 -4.50
C LEU A 231 -14.90 5.16 -4.17
N GLN A 232 -14.07 5.18 -3.13
CA GLN A 232 -13.15 4.07 -2.86
C GLN A 232 -13.77 2.98 -2.00
N LEU A 233 -14.44 3.37 -0.91
CA LEU A 233 -15.07 2.46 0.01
C LEU A 233 -16.11 1.56 -0.68
N PRO A 234 -16.98 2.07 -1.56
CA PRO A 234 -18.01 1.23 -2.15
C PRO A 234 -17.46 0.28 -3.21
N ALA A 235 -16.53 0.75 -4.05
CA ALA A 235 -15.81 -0.11 -4.99
C ALA A 235 -15.07 -1.26 -4.27
N SER A 236 -14.43 -0.94 -3.15
CA SER A 236 -13.75 -1.94 -2.31
C SER A 236 -14.71 -2.95 -1.70
N LEU A 237 -15.89 -2.52 -1.23
CA LEU A 237 -16.91 -3.41 -0.67
C LEU A 237 -17.51 -4.34 -1.72
N ILE A 238 -17.84 -3.83 -2.91
CA ILE A 238 -18.37 -4.64 -4.01
C ILE A 238 -17.33 -5.69 -4.42
N ASN A 239 -16.07 -5.29 -4.60
CA ASN A 239 -15.00 -6.22 -4.93
C ASN A 239 -14.80 -7.26 -3.82
N MET A 240 -14.82 -6.85 -2.55
CA MET A 240 -14.68 -7.78 -1.42
C MET A 240 -15.82 -8.81 -1.38
N ILE A 241 -17.08 -8.36 -1.50
CA ILE A 241 -18.24 -9.27 -1.54
C ILE A 241 -18.13 -10.19 -2.76
N GLY A 242 -17.78 -9.64 -3.93
CA GLY A 242 -17.59 -10.39 -5.16
C GLY A 242 -16.56 -11.49 -5.02
N MET A 243 -15.38 -11.17 -4.51
CA MET A 243 -14.31 -12.14 -4.28
C MET A 243 -14.69 -13.21 -3.24
N LEU A 244 -15.41 -12.84 -2.18
CA LEU A 244 -15.87 -13.81 -1.18
C LEU A 244 -16.89 -14.79 -1.77
N VAL A 245 -17.91 -14.27 -2.47
CA VAL A 245 -18.94 -15.11 -3.10
C VAL A 245 -18.33 -16.01 -4.17
N GLN A 246 -17.51 -15.44 -5.08
CA GLN A 246 -16.82 -16.24 -6.10
C GLN A 246 -15.88 -17.27 -5.49
N GLY A 247 -15.12 -16.92 -4.45
CA GLY A 247 -14.23 -17.86 -3.75
C GLY A 247 -14.98 -19.05 -3.15
N ILE A 248 -16.15 -18.82 -2.54
CA ILE A 248 -17.01 -19.91 -2.05
C ILE A 248 -17.43 -20.83 -3.20
N PHE A 249 -17.89 -20.27 -4.32
CA PHE A 249 -18.32 -21.07 -5.46
C PHE A 249 -17.18 -21.87 -6.11
N ILE A 250 -16.04 -21.23 -6.35
CA ILE A 250 -14.83 -21.86 -6.91
C ILE A 250 -14.37 -23.05 -6.06
N LEU A 251 -14.46 -22.95 -4.74
CA LEU A 251 -14.12 -24.07 -3.85
C LEU A 251 -15.23 -25.12 -3.77
N SER A 252 -16.50 -24.71 -3.82
CA SER A 252 -17.64 -25.63 -3.69
C SER A 252 -17.81 -26.58 -4.88
N VAL A 253 -17.57 -26.11 -6.11
CA VAL A 253 -17.82 -26.91 -7.33
C VAL A 253 -16.94 -28.17 -7.36
N PRO A 254 -15.61 -28.11 -7.16
CA PRO A 254 -14.78 -29.32 -7.11
C PRO A 254 -15.17 -30.29 -5.99
N ILE A 255 -15.62 -29.78 -4.84
CA ILE A 255 -16.06 -30.62 -3.71
C ILE A 255 -17.32 -31.41 -4.08
N ILE A 256 -18.25 -30.79 -4.82
CA ILE A 256 -19.49 -31.45 -5.27
C ILE A 256 -19.20 -32.48 -6.36
N VAL A 257 -18.33 -32.14 -7.32
CA VAL A 257 -17.99 -33.03 -8.46
C VAL A 257 -17.13 -34.22 -8.00
N THR A 258 -16.11 -33.98 -7.18
CA THR A 258 -15.18 -35.00 -6.70
C THR A 258 -15.04 -34.91 -5.18
N PRO A 259 -15.92 -35.56 -4.39
CA PRO A 259 -15.89 -35.49 -2.92
C PRO A 259 -14.55 -35.89 -2.30
N SER A 260 -13.80 -36.78 -2.96
CA SER A 260 -12.46 -37.22 -2.54
C SER A 260 -11.44 -36.08 -2.45
N ILE A 261 -11.65 -34.97 -3.18
CA ILE A 261 -10.76 -33.79 -3.15
C ILE A 261 -10.72 -33.13 -1.77
N LEU A 262 -11.72 -33.36 -0.92
CA LEU A 262 -11.81 -32.79 0.41
C LEU A 262 -10.57 -33.15 1.26
N PHE A 263 -10.05 -34.38 1.13
CA PHE A 263 -8.84 -34.82 1.84
C PHE A 263 -7.61 -34.01 1.43
N GLY A 264 -7.48 -33.68 0.14
CA GLY A 264 -6.41 -32.82 -0.37
C GLY A 264 -6.61 -31.34 -0.04
N LEU A 265 -7.86 -30.86 0.06
CA LEU A 265 -8.17 -29.46 0.29
C LEU A 265 -7.90 -29.01 1.74
N ILE A 266 -8.13 -29.88 2.73
CA ILE A 266 -7.89 -29.58 4.16
C ILE A 266 -6.46 -29.06 4.44
N PRO A 267 -5.37 -29.76 4.04
CA PRO A 267 -4.02 -29.28 4.28
C PRO A 267 -3.70 -28.00 3.49
N VAL A 268 -4.29 -27.82 2.32
CA VAL A 268 -4.13 -26.61 1.49
C VAL A 268 -4.76 -25.38 2.18
N ILE A 269 -6.00 -25.53 2.66
CA ILE A 269 -6.70 -24.48 3.43
C ILE A 269 -5.92 -24.14 4.69
N PHE A 270 -5.41 -25.14 5.41
CA PHE A 270 -4.58 -24.91 6.59
C PHE A 270 -3.30 -24.11 6.24
N GLY A 271 -2.61 -24.48 5.17
CA GLY A 271 -1.46 -23.73 4.65
C GLY A 271 -1.80 -22.29 4.27
N TYR A 272 -2.96 -22.08 3.62
CA TYR A 272 -3.48 -20.74 3.30
C TYR A 272 -3.70 -19.91 4.56
N PHE A 273 -4.32 -20.47 5.62
CA PHE A 273 -4.54 -19.76 6.88
C PHE A 273 -3.23 -19.33 7.56
N LEU A 274 -2.20 -20.18 7.52
CA LEU A 274 -0.88 -19.84 8.05
C LEU A 274 -0.23 -18.69 7.25
N LEU A 275 -0.26 -18.77 5.92
CA LEU A 275 0.24 -17.72 5.04
C LEU A 275 -0.49 -16.39 5.28
N LEU A 276 -1.82 -16.44 5.38
CA LEU A 276 -2.66 -15.27 5.64
C LEU A 276 -2.31 -14.62 6.98
N ARG A 277 -2.18 -15.40 8.06
CA ARG A 277 -1.83 -14.90 9.38
C ARG A 277 -0.47 -14.21 9.39
N PHE A 278 0.52 -14.82 8.75
CA PHE A 278 1.87 -14.25 8.63
C PHE A 278 1.85 -12.96 7.80
N TYR A 279 1.27 -13.00 6.59
CA TYR A 279 1.22 -11.87 5.68
C TYR A 279 0.50 -10.66 6.29
N VAL A 280 -0.68 -10.87 6.87
CA VAL A 280 -1.49 -9.78 7.44
C VAL A 280 -0.78 -9.10 8.62
N SER A 281 0.02 -9.84 9.38
CA SER A 281 0.85 -9.26 10.45
C SER A 281 1.96 -8.38 9.87
N THR A 282 2.72 -8.91 8.92
CA THR A 282 3.85 -8.22 8.30
C THR A 282 3.41 -7.01 7.47
N SER A 283 2.43 -7.18 6.59
CA SER A 283 1.90 -6.13 5.71
C SER A 283 1.40 -4.91 6.51
N ARG A 284 0.72 -5.14 7.64
CA ARG A 284 0.27 -4.06 8.52
C ARG A 284 1.44 -3.28 9.13
N GLN A 285 2.51 -3.96 9.55
CA GLN A 285 3.69 -3.28 10.08
C GLN A 285 4.43 -2.50 8.99
N LEU A 286 4.61 -3.09 7.81
CA LEU A 286 5.22 -2.41 6.66
C LEU A 286 4.43 -1.16 6.27
N LYS A 287 3.10 -1.25 6.22
CA LYS A 287 2.25 -0.09 5.90
C LYS A 287 2.29 1.00 6.98
N ARG A 288 2.43 0.61 8.25
CA ARG A 288 2.66 1.57 9.36
C ARG A 288 4.01 2.26 9.23
N LEU A 289 5.07 1.52 8.91
CA LEU A 289 6.41 2.06 8.70
C LEU A 289 6.42 3.04 7.52
N GLU A 290 5.87 2.64 6.37
CA GLU A 290 5.70 3.50 5.18
C GLU A 290 4.97 4.80 5.52
N SER A 291 3.84 4.72 6.22
CA SER A 291 3.07 5.93 6.59
C SER A 291 3.86 6.85 7.52
N THR A 292 4.65 6.29 8.44
CA THR A 292 5.43 7.06 9.42
C THR A 292 6.61 7.74 8.75
N THR A 293 7.29 7.07 7.81
CA THR A 293 8.44 7.64 7.08
C THR A 293 8.04 8.61 5.98
N ARG A 294 6.79 8.56 5.49
CA ARG A 294 6.28 9.48 4.47
C ARG A 294 5.94 10.87 5.03
N SER A 295 5.45 10.96 6.27
CA SER A 295 5.00 12.24 6.85
C SER A 295 6.10 13.32 6.91
N PRO A 296 7.36 13.01 7.33
CA PRO A 296 8.43 14.00 7.41
C PRO A 296 8.83 14.62 6.06
N ILE A 297 8.54 13.95 4.93
CA ILE A 297 8.78 14.50 3.58
C ILE A 297 7.82 15.67 3.33
N TYR A 298 6.52 15.48 3.61
CA TYR A 298 5.52 16.53 3.45
C TYR A 298 5.76 17.72 4.39
N SER A 299 6.14 17.45 5.63
CA SER A 299 6.49 18.51 6.60
C SER A 299 7.70 19.32 6.14
N HIS A 300 8.80 18.66 5.75
CA HIS A 300 10.01 19.32 5.25
C HIS A 300 9.73 20.16 4.00
N PHE A 301 8.89 19.65 3.08
CA PHE A 301 8.48 20.38 1.88
C PHE A 301 7.67 21.64 2.22
N GLN A 302 6.75 21.55 3.16
CA GLN A 302 5.94 22.69 3.61
C GLN A 302 6.79 23.77 4.29
N GLU A 303 7.72 23.37 5.16
CA GLU A 303 8.69 24.27 5.79
C GLU A 303 9.59 24.96 4.75
N SER A 304 10.06 24.20 3.75
CA SER A 304 10.88 24.73 2.66
C SER A 304 10.13 25.77 1.81
N ILE A 305 8.84 25.57 1.54
CA ILE A 305 8.02 26.54 0.80
C ILE A 305 7.86 27.83 1.60
N GLN A 306 7.52 27.73 2.89
CA GLN A 306 7.31 28.89 3.75
C GLN A 306 8.62 29.67 3.98
N GLY A 307 9.75 28.96 4.12
CA GLY A 307 11.08 29.52 4.33
C GLY A 307 11.89 29.79 3.04
N ALA A 308 11.27 29.75 1.86
CA ALA A 308 12.00 29.76 0.59
C ALA A 308 12.88 31.01 0.39
N SER A 309 12.43 32.17 0.88
CA SER A 309 13.22 33.42 0.86
C SER A 309 14.44 33.33 1.76
N SER A 310 14.27 32.82 2.98
CA SER A 310 15.36 32.62 3.95
C SER A 310 16.39 31.62 3.46
N ILE A 311 15.97 30.47 2.93
CA ILE A 311 16.87 29.43 2.41
C ILE A 311 17.76 29.99 1.29
N ARG A 312 17.17 30.78 0.37
CA ARG A 312 17.91 31.45 -0.70
C ARG A 312 18.83 32.54 -0.19
N ALA A 313 18.38 33.35 0.78
CA ALA A 313 19.18 34.43 1.35
C ALA A 313 20.43 33.93 2.09
N TYR A 314 20.35 32.79 2.75
CA TYR A 314 21.47 32.14 3.44
C TYR A 314 22.24 31.14 2.56
N HIS A 315 21.93 31.02 1.26
CA HIS A 315 22.58 30.11 0.32
C HIS A 315 22.64 28.63 0.79
N CYS A 316 21.62 28.17 1.53
CA CYS A 316 21.59 26.82 2.12
C CYS A 316 20.76 25.80 1.29
N THR A 317 20.50 26.10 0.01
CA THR A 317 19.66 25.28 -0.86
C THR A 317 20.15 23.84 -1.00
N GLU A 318 21.46 23.62 -1.15
CA GLU A 318 22.05 22.28 -1.29
C GLU A 318 21.84 21.42 -0.04
N ASN A 319 21.94 22.01 1.15
CA ASN A 319 21.72 21.29 2.41
C ASN A 319 20.26 20.83 2.52
N PHE A 320 19.31 21.72 2.20
CA PHE A 320 17.88 21.37 2.15
C PHE A 320 17.56 20.34 1.07
N LEU A 321 18.25 20.39 -0.08
CA LEU A 321 18.11 19.41 -1.15
C LEU A 321 18.59 18.02 -0.69
N LEU A 322 19.78 17.93 -0.11
CA LEU A 322 20.34 16.68 0.43
C LEU A 322 19.45 16.11 1.54
N GLU A 323 18.94 16.94 2.43
CA GLU A 323 18.02 16.48 3.48
C GLU A 323 16.70 15.97 2.89
N SER A 324 16.17 16.64 1.87
CA SER A 324 14.99 16.15 1.14
C SER A 324 15.25 14.80 0.48
N GLN A 325 16.42 14.62 -0.16
CA GLN A 325 16.81 13.35 -0.79
C GLN A 325 16.93 12.24 0.25
N ASN A 326 17.62 12.46 1.36
CA ASN A 326 17.77 11.49 2.46
C ASN A 326 16.42 11.04 3.02
N ARG A 327 15.46 11.97 3.20
CA ARG A 327 14.11 11.65 3.68
C ARG A 327 13.33 10.80 2.67
N VAL A 328 13.46 11.09 1.38
CA VAL A 328 12.85 10.30 0.30
C VAL A 328 13.46 8.90 0.25
N ASP A 329 14.79 8.79 0.31
CA ASP A 329 15.49 7.50 0.30
C ASP A 329 15.10 6.64 1.50
N TYR A 330 14.98 7.23 2.69
CA TYR A 330 14.51 6.52 3.88
C TYR A 330 13.07 6.01 3.74
N ASN A 331 12.20 6.78 3.09
CA ASN A 331 10.85 6.32 2.76
C ASN A 331 10.88 5.18 1.72
N MET A 332 11.73 5.26 0.70
CA MET A 332 11.88 4.21 -0.31
C MET A 332 12.35 2.89 0.31
N LEU A 333 13.28 2.93 1.28
CA LEU A 333 13.71 1.75 2.05
C LEU A 333 12.55 1.07 2.81
N SER A 334 11.55 1.85 3.23
CA SER A 334 10.35 1.33 3.90
C SER A 334 9.27 0.86 2.92
N TYR A 335 9.14 1.54 1.78
CA TYR A 335 8.12 1.28 0.77
C TYR A 335 8.44 0.05 -0.09
N TYR A 336 9.71 -0.12 -0.48
CA TYR A 336 10.12 -1.23 -1.34
C TYR A 336 9.79 -2.63 -0.76
N PRO A 337 10.04 -2.92 0.53
CA PRO A 337 9.59 -4.18 1.16
C PRO A 337 8.08 -4.40 1.08
N SER A 338 7.25 -3.36 1.06
CA SER A 338 5.79 -3.47 0.90
C SER A 338 5.42 -4.04 -0.47
N ILE A 339 6.09 -3.58 -1.53
CA ILE A 339 5.91 -4.12 -2.88
C ILE A 339 6.38 -5.58 -2.94
N VAL A 340 7.56 -5.87 -2.38
CA VAL A 340 8.11 -7.23 -2.36
C VAL A 340 7.22 -8.18 -1.56
N ALA A 341 6.67 -7.76 -0.43
CA ALA A 341 5.73 -8.55 0.36
C ALA A 341 4.45 -8.88 -0.40
N ASN A 342 3.91 -7.93 -1.18
CA ASN A 342 2.77 -8.18 -2.07
C ASN A 342 3.10 -9.24 -3.13
N ARG A 343 4.30 -9.16 -3.74
CA ARG A 343 4.75 -10.16 -4.73
C ARG A 343 5.00 -11.52 -4.13
N TRP A 344 5.60 -11.57 -2.95
CA TRP A 344 5.79 -12.80 -2.18
C TRP A 344 4.47 -13.50 -1.89
N LEU A 345 3.44 -12.74 -1.48
CA LEU A 345 2.10 -13.31 -1.28
C LEU A 345 1.52 -13.84 -2.58
N ALA A 346 1.59 -13.07 -3.68
CA ALA A 346 1.05 -13.48 -4.97
C ALA A 346 1.62 -14.82 -5.44
N VAL A 347 2.94 -14.99 -5.41
CA VAL A 347 3.60 -16.25 -5.81
C VAL A 347 3.16 -17.42 -4.93
N ARG A 348 2.99 -17.21 -3.62
CA ARG A 348 2.54 -18.27 -2.70
C ARG A 348 1.07 -18.64 -2.88
N LEU A 349 0.21 -17.65 -3.15
CA LEU A 349 -1.21 -17.89 -3.45
C LEU A 349 -1.39 -18.60 -4.81
N GLU A 350 -0.59 -18.25 -5.81
CA GLU A 350 -0.57 -18.96 -7.10
C GLU A 350 -0.10 -20.41 -6.92
N LEU A 351 0.92 -20.66 -6.08
CA LEU A 351 1.35 -22.03 -5.77
C LEU A 351 0.25 -22.83 -5.09
N VAL A 352 -0.46 -22.23 -4.13
CA VAL A 352 -1.64 -22.83 -3.49
C VAL A 352 -2.73 -23.15 -4.52
N GLY A 353 -3.02 -22.24 -5.44
CA GLY A 353 -3.96 -22.46 -6.54
C GLY A 353 -3.53 -23.62 -7.45
N ASN A 354 -2.26 -23.64 -7.86
CA ASN A 354 -1.71 -24.71 -8.70
C ASN A 354 -1.73 -26.07 -8.01
N LEU A 355 -1.55 -26.12 -6.68
CA LEU A 355 -1.68 -27.35 -5.91
C LEU A 355 -3.12 -27.85 -5.89
N ILE A 356 -4.12 -26.96 -5.80
CA ILE A 356 -5.54 -27.34 -5.92
C ILE A 356 -5.80 -27.92 -7.30
N VAL A 357 -5.33 -27.27 -8.37
CA VAL A 357 -5.49 -27.77 -9.75
C VAL A 357 -4.81 -29.13 -9.93
N LEU A 358 -3.60 -29.32 -9.39
CA LEU A 358 -2.91 -30.60 -9.44
C LEU A 358 -3.69 -31.71 -8.71
N LEU A 359 -4.23 -31.41 -7.52
CA LEU A 359 -5.06 -32.35 -6.78
C LEU A 359 -6.36 -32.70 -7.53
N SER A 360 -7.01 -31.71 -8.16
CA SER A 360 -8.18 -31.94 -9.02
C SER A 360 -7.87 -32.76 -10.28
N ALA A 361 -6.62 -32.72 -10.77
CA ALA A 361 -6.23 -33.48 -11.96
C ALA A 361 -5.81 -34.93 -11.64
N LEU A 362 -5.37 -35.18 -10.40
CA LEU A 362 -4.92 -36.50 -9.94
C LEU A 362 -6.06 -37.38 -9.41
N LEU A 363 -7.13 -36.77 -8.89
CA LEU A 363 -8.32 -37.43 -8.33
C LEU A 363 -9.48 -37.37 -9.31
#